data_AF-A0A073J584-F1
#
_entry.id   AF-A0A073J584-F1
#
_cell.length_a   1.000
_cell.length_b   1.000
_cell.length_c   1.000
_cell.angle_alpha   90.00
_cell.angle_beta   90.00
_cell.angle_gamma   90.00
#
_symmetry.space_group_name_H-M   'P 1'
#
loop_
_entity.id
_entity.type
_entity.pdbx_description
1 polymer ?
#
loop_
_entity_poly.entity_id
_entity_poly.type
_entity_poly.pdbx_seq_one_letter_code
_entity_poly.pdbx_strand_id
1 'polypeptide(L)'
;MSFSARLCRASEWLKLQRLIWLALLTFAVLGFVVSISAYTVRLLDGSGLVWASSLSATLERQLRVDEDLQDFLLKVSIFFIGLSWPYLFVVCRQRVAVLQALASGYWKNYLHAFLHADVNLYILPPTDLICRDPAEFVALAKARLEIECEVEFIETSIPEAGRTALVAHIDGKPLPIAVDMCRNLHVLGDIISKEMSRPLGGTFCTVETKFEYLSKQFFATLESEWASYNNLSQSYFILDGISDPRLKRAIELSIEANLPPKKC
;
A
#
# COMPACT_ATOMS: atom_id res chain seq x y z
N MET A 1 -14.25 3.68 14.12
CA MET A 1 -12.97 3.02 13.78
C MET A 1 -12.67 1.90 14.79
N SER A 2 -12.54 0.65 14.34
CA SER A 2 -12.38 -0.53 15.22
C SER A 2 -11.02 -0.53 15.94
N PHE A 3 -10.90 -1.30 17.03
CA PHE A 3 -9.63 -1.48 17.75
C PHE A 3 -8.54 -2.12 16.86
N SER A 4 -8.92 -3.11 16.04
CA SER A 4 -8.03 -3.77 15.07
C SER A 4 -7.47 -2.78 14.04
N ALA A 5 -8.30 -1.88 13.50
CA ALA A 5 -7.84 -0.85 12.55
C ALA A 5 -6.84 0.14 13.18
N ARG A 6 -7.02 0.47 14.48
CA ARG A 6 -6.07 1.31 15.22
C ARG A 6 -4.73 0.62 15.45
N LEU A 7 -4.75 -0.68 15.80
CA LEU A 7 -3.54 -1.49 15.97
C LEU A 7 -2.78 -1.66 14.64
N CYS A 8 -3.49 -1.94 13.54
CA CYS A 8 -2.86 -2.04 12.23
C CYS A 8 -2.24 -0.70 11.80
N ARG A 9 -2.95 0.42 11.99
CA ARG A 9 -2.40 1.75 11.67
C ARG A 9 -1.18 2.09 12.53
N ALA A 10 -1.21 1.80 13.82
CA ALA A 10 -0.08 2.02 14.72
C ALA A 10 1.11 1.13 14.35
N SER A 11 0.86 -0.14 14.01
CA SER A 11 1.92 -1.09 13.62
C SER A 11 2.59 -0.69 12.31
N GLU A 12 1.82 -0.22 11.33
CA GLU A 12 2.34 0.31 10.07
C GLU A 12 3.10 1.62 10.28
N TRP A 13 2.56 2.55 11.08
CA TRP A 13 3.18 3.86 11.33
C TRP A 13 4.50 3.74 12.07
N LEU A 14 4.53 2.95 13.15
CA LEU A 14 5.76 2.64 13.90
C LEU A 14 6.66 1.64 13.16
N LYS A 15 6.22 1.13 12.00
CA LYS A 15 6.91 0.09 11.22
C LYS A 15 7.25 -1.13 12.10
N LEU A 16 6.38 -1.50 13.04
CA LEU A 16 6.62 -2.56 14.03
C LEU A 16 6.99 -3.88 13.36
N GLN A 17 6.33 -4.24 12.26
CA GLN A 17 6.65 -5.46 11.53
C GLN A 17 8.08 -5.40 10.97
N ARG A 18 8.48 -4.26 10.38
CA ARG A 18 9.86 -4.04 9.93
C ARG A 18 10.86 -4.07 11.10
N LEU A 19 10.52 -3.49 12.25
CA LEU A 19 11.38 -3.49 13.43
C LEU A 19 11.56 -4.89 14.00
N ILE A 20 10.50 -5.70 14.05
CA ILE A 20 10.57 -7.11 14.45
C ILE A 20 11.48 -7.88 13.51
N TRP A 21 11.32 -7.72 12.19
CA TRP A 21 12.19 -8.36 11.22
C TRP A 21 13.64 -7.88 11.29
N LEU A 22 13.87 -6.60 11.59
CA LEU A 22 15.21 -6.06 11.80
C LEU A 22 15.85 -6.61 13.07
N ALA A 23 15.08 -6.72 14.16
CA ALA A 23 15.54 -7.31 15.41
C ALA A 23 15.89 -8.80 15.20
N LEU A 24 15.00 -9.57 14.56
CA LEU A 24 15.25 -10.96 14.21
C LEU A 24 16.50 -11.12 13.33
N LEU A 25 16.67 -10.27 12.31
CA LEU A 25 17.87 -10.27 11.47
C LEU A 25 19.12 -9.96 12.31
N THR A 26 19.06 -8.98 13.20
CA THR A 26 20.20 -8.59 14.03
C THR A 26 20.59 -9.72 14.98
N PHE A 27 19.63 -10.33 15.67
CA PHE A 27 19.88 -11.50 16.52
C PHE A 27 20.44 -12.68 15.73
N ALA A 28 19.90 -12.94 14.54
CA ALA A 28 20.37 -14.03 13.69
C ALA A 28 21.78 -13.79 13.15
N VAL A 29 22.12 -12.56 12.75
CA VAL A 29 23.49 -12.20 12.33
C VAL A 29 24.46 -12.33 13.50
N LEU A 30 24.09 -11.87 14.69
CA LEU A 30 24.92 -12.04 15.89
C LEU A 30 25.14 -13.51 16.23
N GLY A 31 24.08 -14.33 16.22
CA GLY A 31 24.17 -15.78 16.43
C GLY A 31 25.07 -16.46 15.39
N PHE A 32 24.95 -16.07 14.12
CA PHE A 32 25.80 -16.57 13.04
C PHE A 32 27.28 -16.20 13.24
N VAL A 33 27.57 -14.94 13.60
CA VAL A 33 28.95 -14.47 13.87
C VAL A 33 29.55 -15.20 15.05
N VAL A 34 28.80 -15.40 16.14
CA VAL A 34 29.26 -16.17 17.30
C VAL A 34 29.55 -17.63 16.90
N SER A 35 28.64 -18.28 16.18
CA SER A 35 28.83 -19.67 15.73
C SER A 35 30.01 -19.84 14.78
N ILE A 36 30.23 -18.91 13.84
CA ILE A 36 31.41 -18.95 12.95
C ILE A 36 32.70 -18.68 13.71
N SER A 37 32.69 -17.72 14.64
CA SER A 37 33.88 -17.40 15.43
C SER A 37 34.31 -18.59 16.28
N ALA A 38 33.37 -19.27 16.95
CA ALA A 38 33.63 -20.51 17.68
C ALA A 38 34.16 -21.63 16.78
N TYR A 39 33.61 -21.80 15.57
CA TYR A 39 34.09 -22.79 14.60
C TYR A 39 35.52 -22.50 14.13
N THR A 40 35.81 -21.22 13.85
CA THR A 40 37.12 -20.76 13.39
C THR A 40 38.19 -20.95 14.47
N VAL A 41 37.86 -20.70 15.73
CA VAL A 41 38.75 -20.96 16.87
C VAL A 41 39.11 -22.45 16.95
N ARG A 42 38.13 -23.36 16.83
CA ARG A 42 38.40 -24.82 16.81
C ARG A 42 39.26 -25.26 15.64
N LEU A 43 39.04 -24.69 14.44
CA LEU A 43 39.88 -24.93 13.27
C LEU A 43 41.33 -24.46 13.50
N LEU A 44 41.51 -23.30 14.13
CA LEU A 44 42.82 -22.74 14.45
C LEU A 44 43.55 -23.58 15.51
N ASP A 45 42.85 -24.07 16.53
CA ASP A 45 43.39 -25.03 17.51
C ASP A 45 43.86 -26.32 16.85
N GLY A 46 43.08 -26.85 15.89
CA GLY A 46 43.42 -28.06 15.15
C GLY A 46 44.53 -27.90 14.10
N SER A 47 44.96 -26.67 13.79
CA SER A 47 45.89 -26.37 12.68
C SER A 47 47.37 -26.65 12.98
N GLY A 48 47.74 -26.90 14.25
CA GLY A 48 49.11 -27.19 14.67
C GLY A 48 50.08 -25.99 14.58
N LEU A 49 49.60 -24.79 14.27
CA LEU A 49 50.40 -23.56 14.18
C LEU A 49 50.50 -22.88 15.56
N VAL A 50 51.74 -22.65 16.04
CA VAL A 50 52.00 -22.09 17.38
C VAL A 50 51.35 -20.71 17.58
N TRP A 51 51.36 -19.86 16.55
CA TRP A 51 50.69 -18.55 16.61
C TRP A 51 49.16 -18.65 16.63
N ALA A 52 48.59 -19.67 15.99
CA ALA A 52 47.15 -19.92 15.99
C ALA A 52 46.66 -20.39 17.37
N SER A 53 47.45 -21.24 18.04
CA SER A 53 47.16 -21.74 19.39
C SER A 53 47.17 -20.65 20.49
N SER A 54 47.94 -19.58 20.28
CA SER A 54 47.95 -18.40 21.17
C SER A 54 46.70 -17.53 20.98
N LEU A 55 46.24 -17.38 19.74
CA LEU A 55 45.06 -16.59 19.39
C LEU A 55 43.78 -17.31 19.83
N SER A 56 43.71 -18.62 19.60
CA SER A 56 42.61 -19.48 20.02
C SER A 56 42.47 -19.53 21.53
N ALA A 57 43.54 -19.75 22.31
CA ALA A 57 43.49 -19.79 23.77
C ALA A 57 42.99 -18.47 24.40
N THR A 58 43.18 -17.34 23.72
CA THR A 58 42.66 -16.03 24.14
C THR A 58 41.17 -15.88 23.86
N LEU A 59 40.69 -16.43 22.74
CA LEU A 59 39.29 -16.39 22.31
C LEU A 59 38.43 -17.49 22.97
N GLU A 60 39.01 -18.66 23.23
CA GLU A 60 38.36 -19.84 23.80
C GLU A 60 37.84 -19.58 25.22
N ARG A 61 38.54 -18.75 26.01
CA ARG A 61 38.07 -18.30 27.33
C ARG A 61 36.82 -17.40 27.26
N GLN A 62 36.55 -16.77 26.12
CA GLN A 62 35.40 -15.88 25.92
C GLN A 62 34.25 -16.55 25.14
N LEU A 63 34.53 -17.61 24.38
CA LEU A 63 33.61 -18.26 23.44
C LEU A 63 33.45 -19.77 23.69
N ARG A 64 33.41 -20.20 24.95
CA ARG A 64 33.02 -21.59 25.30
C ARG A 64 31.53 -21.81 25.03
N VAL A 65 31.22 -22.12 23.78
CA VAL A 65 29.89 -22.53 23.32
C VAL A 65 29.95 -24.03 23.03
N ASP A 66 29.02 -24.77 23.61
CA ASP A 66 28.86 -26.21 23.37
C ASP A 66 28.63 -26.50 21.88
N GLU A 67 29.10 -27.64 21.36
CA GLU A 67 29.01 -27.96 19.92
C GLU A 67 27.55 -28.04 19.46
N ASP A 68 26.68 -28.67 20.26
CA ASP A 68 25.25 -28.80 19.98
C ASP A 68 24.56 -27.43 19.98
N LEU A 69 24.91 -26.55 20.92
CA LEU A 69 24.39 -25.19 21.01
C LEU A 69 24.87 -24.34 19.83
N GLN A 70 26.12 -24.50 19.39
CA GLN A 70 26.68 -23.80 18.25
C GLN A 70 26.01 -24.19 16.93
N ASP A 71 25.80 -25.50 16.70
CA ASP A 71 25.12 -26.01 15.50
C ASP A 71 23.64 -25.60 15.48
N PHE A 72 22.97 -25.66 16.65
CA PHE A 72 21.62 -25.12 16.80
C PHE A 72 21.55 -23.63 16.48
N LEU A 73 22.43 -22.81 17.08
CA LEU A 73 22.50 -21.37 16.83
C LEU A 73 22.77 -21.07 15.36
N LEU A 74 23.65 -21.84 14.70
CA LEU A 74 23.96 -21.66 13.28
C LEU A 74 22.73 -21.93 12.41
N LYS A 75 22.04 -23.06 12.61
CA LYS A 75 20.84 -23.44 11.87
C LYS A 75 19.71 -22.43 12.03
N VAL A 76 19.45 -22.02 13.28
CA VAL A 76 18.44 -21.02 13.62
C VAL A 76 18.79 -19.66 13.00
N SER A 77 20.06 -19.26 13.05
CA SER A 77 20.53 -18.01 12.48
C SER A 77 20.39 -17.97 10.96
N ILE A 78 20.81 -19.02 10.25
CA ILE A 78 20.67 -19.11 8.79
C ILE A 78 19.20 -19.05 8.39
N PHE A 79 18.32 -19.76 9.10
CA PHE A 79 16.89 -19.74 8.86
C PHE A 79 16.30 -18.34 9.02
N PHE A 80 16.58 -17.66 10.14
CA PHE A 80 16.06 -16.32 10.38
C PHE A 80 16.67 -15.25 9.47
N ILE A 81 17.95 -15.37 9.07
CA ILE A 81 18.54 -14.52 8.03
C ILE A 81 17.78 -14.72 6.72
N GLY A 82 17.58 -15.98 6.31
CA GLY A 82 16.87 -16.35 5.09
C GLY A 82 15.41 -15.88 5.05
N LEU A 83 14.74 -15.79 6.19
CA LEU A 83 13.38 -15.25 6.30
C LEU A 83 13.33 -13.72 6.38
N SER A 84 14.20 -13.11 7.18
CA SER A 84 14.13 -11.67 7.50
C SER A 84 14.67 -10.81 6.36
N TRP A 85 15.72 -11.26 5.67
CA TRP A 85 16.36 -10.50 4.60
C TRP A 85 15.41 -10.23 3.42
N PRO A 86 14.72 -11.22 2.83
CA PRO A 86 13.78 -10.96 1.74
C PRO A 86 12.64 -10.03 2.15
N TYR A 87 12.16 -10.10 3.39
CA TYR A 87 11.11 -9.18 3.83
C TYR A 87 11.61 -7.73 3.84
N LEU A 88 12.74 -7.46 4.49
CA LEU A 88 13.26 -6.10 4.67
C LEU A 88 13.70 -5.44 3.36
N PHE A 89 14.38 -6.20 2.49
CA PHE A 89 15.02 -5.63 1.30
C PHE A 89 14.19 -5.78 0.04
N VAL A 90 13.33 -6.79 -0.06
CA VAL A 90 12.51 -7.03 -1.26
C VAL A 90 11.09 -6.52 -1.03
N VAL A 91 10.36 -7.04 -0.04
CA VAL A 91 8.93 -6.72 0.15
C VAL A 91 8.70 -5.27 0.52
N CYS A 92 9.38 -4.77 1.56
CA CYS A 92 9.20 -3.37 1.98
C CYS A 92 9.56 -2.37 0.86
N ARG A 93 10.57 -2.68 0.04
CA ARG A 93 10.94 -1.83 -1.10
C ARG A 93 9.96 -1.95 -2.26
N GLN A 94 9.52 -3.17 -2.59
CA GLN A 94 8.52 -3.42 -3.63
C GLN A 94 7.21 -2.69 -3.31
N ARG A 95 6.76 -2.68 -2.05
CA ARG A 95 5.55 -1.95 -1.63
C ARG A 95 5.64 -0.46 -1.95
N VAL A 96 6.74 0.19 -1.55
CA VAL A 96 6.94 1.63 -1.79
C VAL A 96 7.00 1.90 -3.29
N ALA A 97 7.78 1.11 -4.03
CA ALA A 97 7.92 1.26 -5.47
C ALA A 97 6.59 1.07 -6.21
N VAL A 98 5.77 0.09 -5.80
CA VAL A 98 4.46 -0.17 -6.42
C VAL A 98 3.48 0.94 -6.09
N LEU A 99 3.40 1.43 -4.85
CA LEU A 99 2.53 2.56 -4.51
C LEU A 99 2.87 3.81 -5.33
N GLN A 100 4.16 4.12 -5.46
CA GLN A 100 4.63 5.24 -6.27
C GLN A 100 4.33 5.04 -7.76
N ALA A 101 4.60 3.84 -8.30
CA ALA A 101 4.33 3.53 -9.70
C ALA A 101 2.83 3.56 -10.02
N LEU A 102 1.98 3.08 -9.11
CA LEU A 102 0.53 3.13 -9.27
C LEU A 102 0.01 4.57 -9.22
N ALA A 103 0.46 5.38 -8.26
CA ALA A 103 0.05 6.78 -8.14
C ALA A 103 0.49 7.58 -9.37
N SER A 104 1.77 7.47 -9.76
CA SER A 104 2.32 8.15 -10.93
C SER A 104 1.71 7.67 -12.24
N GLY A 105 1.46 6.36 -12.35
CA GLY A 105 0.76 5.78 -13.49
C GLY A 105 -0.67 6.28 -13.60
N TYR A 106 -1.39 6.38 -12.48
CA TYR A 106 -2.76 6.91 -12.47
C TYR A 106 -2.81 8.40 -12.83
N TRP A 107 -1.91 9.20 -12.26
CA TRP A 107 -1.77 10.61 -12.59
C TRP A 107 -1.47 10.80 -14.08
N LYS A 108 -0.37 10.24 -14.58
CA LYS A 108 0.11 10.48 -15.94
C LYS A 108 -0.80 9.91 -17.03
N ASN A 109 -1.39 8.73 -16.78
CA ASN A 109 -2.15 8.03 -17.82
C ASN A 109 -3.63 8.37 -17.82
N TYR A 110 -4.20 8.80 -16.69
CA TYR A 110 -5.63 9.07 -16.58
C TYR A 110 -5.90 10.50 -16.13
N LEU A 111 -5.54 10.87 -14.90
CA LEU A 111 -5.96 12.14 -14.32
C LEU A 111 -5.48 13.35 -15.11
N HIS A 112 -4.21 13.38 -15.52
CA HIS A 112 -3.59 14.50 -16.22
C HIS A 112 -4.35 14.91 -17.49
N ALA A 113 -5.03 13.98 -18.16
CA ALA A 113 -5.82 14.28 -19.34
C ALA A 113 -7.05 15.15 -19.05
N PHE A 114 -7.57 15.13 -17.81
CA PHE A 114 -8.74 15.90 -17.39
C PHE A 114 -8.41 17.30 -16.88
N LEU A 115 -7.13 17.72 -16.88
CA LEU A 115 -6.74 19.05 -16.37
C LEU A 115 -7.40 20.21 -17.09
N HIS A 116 -7.72 20.02 -18.37
CA HIS A 116 -8.35 21.04 -19.23
C HIS A 116 -9.75 20.65 -19.69
N ALA A 117 -10.32 19.57 -19.14
CA ALA A 117 -11.68 19.16 -19.44
C ALA A 117 -12.67 19.97 -18.60
N ASP A 118 -13.83 20.28 -19.17
CA ASP A 118 -14.93 20.98 -18.48
C ASP A 118 -15.77 20.02 -17.61
N VAL A 119 -15.07 19.21 -16.81
CA VAL A 119 -15.65 18.17 -15.96
C VAL A 119 -14.91 18.12 -14.63
N ASN A 120 -15.66 18.12 -13.53
CA ASN A 120 -15.14 17.85 -12.20
C ASN A 120 -15.07 16.35 -11.96
N LEU A 121 -13.89 15.83 -11.64
CA LEU A 121 -13.63 14.42 -11.42
C LEU A 121 -13.60 14.10 -9.92
N TYR A 122 -14.55 13.28 -9.49
CA TYR A 122 -14.66 12.77 -8.13
C TYR A 122 -14.07 11.36 -8.08
N ILE A 123 -13.11 11.15 -7.19
CA ILE A 123 -12.38 9.89 -7.08
C ILE A 123 -12.89 9.17 -5.84
N LEU A 124 -13.52 8.01 -6.03
CA LEU A 124 -13.98 7.14 -4.95
C LEU A 124 -12.83 6.22 -4.53
N PRO A 125 -12.33 6.30 -3.28
CA PRO A 125 -11.37 5.34 -2.77
C PRO A 125 -11.96 3.93 -2.79
N PRO A 126 -11.23 2.93 -3.31
CA PRO A 126 -11.75 1.59 -3.35
C PRO A 126 -11.71 0.91 -1.98
N THR A 127 -12.46 -0.20 -1.88
CA THR A 127 -12.41 -1.12 -0.73
C THR A 127 -11.60 -2.37 -1.08
N ASP A 128 -11.36 -3.26 -0.11
CA ASP A 128 -10.62 -4.51 -0.34
C ASP A 128 -11.30 -5.43 -1.36
N LEU A 129 -12.60 -5.23 -1.61
CA LEU A 129 -13.35 -5.94 -2.65
C LEU A 129 -12.71 -5.80 -4.03
N ILE A 130 -12.08 -4.65 -4.34
CA ILE A 130 -11.44 -4.43 -5.64
C ILE A 130 -10.28 -5.40 -5.90
N CYS A 131 -9.70 -5.98 -4.84
CA CYS A 131 -8.65 -6.98 -4.96
C CYS A 131 -9.19 -8.37 -5.30
N ARG A 132 -10.48 -8.64 -5.06
CA ARG A 132 -11.12 -9.94 -5.27
C ARG A 132 -11.85 -9.96 -6.60
N ASP A 133 -12.66 -8.95 -6.84
CA ASP A 133 -13.42 -8.78 -8.07
C ASP A 133 -13.55 -7.28 -8.40
N PRO A 134 -12.69 -6.75 -9.30
CA PRO A 134 -12.75 -5.36 -9.71
C PRO A 134 -14.07 -5.00 -10.42
N ALA A 135 -14.67 -5.94 -11.15
CA ALA A 135 -15.89 -5.68 -11.91
C ALA A 135 -17.10 -5.60 -10.96
N GLU A 136 -17.19 -6.53 -10.00
CA GLU A 136 -18.21 -6.50 -8.96
C GLU A 136 -18.10 -5.22 -8.11
N PHE A 137 -16.89 -4.84 -7.70
CA PHE A 137 -16.67 -3.59 -6.97
C PHE A 137 -17.21 -2.38 -7.73
N VAL A 138 -16.88 -2.25 -9.02
CA VAL A 138 -17.35 -1.13 -9.86
C VAL A 138 -18.87 -1.15 -10.02
N ALA A 139 -19.46 -2.31 -10.28
CA ALA A 139 -20.90 -2.44 -10.46
C ALA A 139 -21.66 -2.07 -9.17
N LEU A 140 -21.21 -2.56 -8.01
CA LEU A 140 -21.84 -2.26 -6.72
C LEU A 140 -21.64 -0.80 -6.30
N ALA A 141 -20.45 -0.24 -6.50
CA ALA A 141 -20.17 1.15 -6.19
C ALA A 141 -21.01 2.08 -7.08
N LYS A 142 -21.08 1.80 -8.38
CA LYS A 142 -21.92 2.52 -9.34
C LYS A 142 -23.38 2.52 -8.90
N ALA A 143 -23.97 1.34 -8.72
CA ALA A 143 -25.38 1.21 -8.37
C ALA A 143 -25.73 1.95 -7.06
N ARG A 144 -24.83 1.93 -6.07
CA ARG A 144 -25.03 2.68 -4.82
C ARG A 144 -24.96 4.19 -5.03
N LEU A 145 -23.99 4.68 -5.80
CA LEU A 145 -23.88 6.11 -6.12
C LEU A 145 -25.11 6.61 -6.86
N GLU A 146 -25.64 5.83 -7.82
CA GLU A 146 -26.86 6.16 -8.57
C GLU A 146 -28.06 6.33 -7.62
N ILE A 147 -28.21 5.42 -6.66
CA ILE A 147 -29.29 5.48 -5.66
C ILE A 147 -29.12 6.68 -4.73
N GLU A 148 -27.92 6.90 -4.18
CA GLU A 148 -27.70 7.96 -3.17
C GLU A 148 -27.78 9.38 -3.76
N CYS A 149 -27.34 9.53 -5.00
CA CYS A 149 -27.29 10.81 -5.70
C CYS A 149 -28.50 11.06 -6.61
N GLU A 150 -29.39 10.08 -6.78
CA GLU A 150 -30.59 10.16 -7.62
C GLU A 150 -30.27 10.55 -9.08
N VAL A 151 -29.19 9.97 -9.63
CA VAL A 151 -28.70 10.18 -10.99
C VAL A 151 -28.29 8.85 -11.63
N GLU A 152 -28.13 8.83 -12.94
CA GLU A 152 -27.54 7.70 -13.66
C GLU A 152 -26.07 7.98 -13.95
N PHE A 153 -25.19 6.98 -13.81
CA PHE A 153 -23.78 7.12 -14.20
C PHE A 153 -23.54 6.38 -15.52
N ILE A 154 -23.18 7.11 -16.57
CA ILE A 154 -23.02 6.54 -17.92
C ILE A 154 -21.57 6.71 -18.37
N GLU A 155 -20.96 5.65 -18.90
CA GLU A 155 -19.66 5.76 -19.55
C GLU A 155 -19.78 6.66 -20.79
N THR A 156 -19.18 7.84 -20.70
CA THR A 156 -19.26 8.88 -21.72
C THR A 156 -17.85 9.27 -22.16
N SER A 157 -17.67 9.45 -23.47
CA SER A 157 -16.43 9.97 -24.03
C SER A 157 -16.32 11.47 -23.72
N ILE A 158 -15.19 11.89 -23.15
CA ILE A 158 -14.83 13.28 -22.89
C ILE A 158 -13.79 13.69 -23.94
N PRO A 159 -14.19 14.37 -25.03
CA PRO A 159 -13.31 14.65 -26.18
C PRO A 159 -12.06 15.44 -25.81
N GLU A 160 -12.18 16.42 -24.90
CA GLU A 160 -11.08 17.27 -24.45
C GLU A 160 -9.99 16.47 -23.73
N ALA A 161 -10.40 15.44 -23.00
CA ALA A 161 -9.48 14.52 -22.32
C ALA A 161 -9.02 13.37 -23.23
N GLY A 162 -9.71 13.09 -24.34
CA GLY A 162 -9.47 11.90 -25.16
C GLY A 162 -9.67 10.59 -24.37
N ARG A 163 -10.57 10.59 -23.39
CA ARG A 163 -10.81 9.50 -22.44
C ARG A 163 -12.30 9.27 -22.23
N THR A 164 -12.66 8.08 -21.77
CA THR A 164 -14.01 7.80 -21.25
C THR A 164 -14.00 7.93 -19.73
N ALA A 165 -15.12 8.41 -19.18
CA ALA A 165 -15.35 8.50 -17.73
C ALA A 165 -16.81 8.17 -17.41
N LEU A 166 -17.10 7.77 -16.16
CA LEU A 166 -18.47 7.62 -15.68
C LEU A 166 -19.04 8.98 -15.34
N VAL A 167 -19.86 9.55 -16.22
CA VAL A 167 -20.45 10.88 -16.08
C VAL A 167 -21.83 10.77 -15.44
N ALA A 168 -22.16 11.68 -14.54
CA ALA A 168 -23.49 11.76 -13.94
C ALA A 168 -24.50 12.34 -14.95
N HIS A 169 -25.65 11.69 -15.07
CA HIS A 169 -26.75 12.08 -15.94
C HIS A 169 -28.03 12.25 -15.13
N ILE A 170 -28.80 13.28 -15.45
CA ILE A 170 -30.15 13.49 -14.93
C ILE A 170 -31.10 13.70 -16.10
N ASP A 171 -32.20 12.95 -16.14
CA ASP A 171 -33.18 12.97 -17.23
C ASP A 171 -32.53 12.85 -18.63
N GLY A 172 -31.48 12.00 -18.74
CA GLY A 172 -30.72 11.78 -19.96
C GLY A 172 -29.71 12.87 -20.34
N LYS A 173 -29.58 13.96 -19.56
CA LYS A 173 -28.61 15.03 -19.81
C LYS A 173 -27.34 14.86 -18.98
N PRO A 174 -26.14 15.03 -19.57
CA PRO A 174 -24.88 14.94 -18.83
C PRO A 174 -24.69 16.16 -17.93
N LEU A 175 -24.16 15.93 -16.74
CA LEU A 175 -23.67 16.94 -15.80
C LEU A 175 -22.14 17.04 -15.91
N PRO A 176 -21.51 18.18 -15.55
CA PRO A 176 -20.04 18.34 -15.56
C PRO A 176 -19.40 17.64 -14.35
N ILE A 177 -19.81 16.41 -14.06
CA ILE A 177 -19.41 15.59 -12.92
C ILE A 177 -19.11 14.19 -13.43
N ALA A 178 -17.87 13.76 -13.25
CA ALA A 178 -17.44 12.39 -13.48
C ALA A 178 -16.97 11.72 -12.20
N VAL A 179 -17.12 10.41 -12.12
CA VAL A 179 -16.61 9.58 -11.03
C VAL A 179 -15.59 8.58 -11.56
N ASP A 180 -14.47 8.41 -10.85
CA ASP A 180 -13.56 7.28 -11.05
C ASP A 180 -13.38 6.47 -9.76
N MET A 181 -13.26 5.16 -9.90
CA MET A 181 -13.21 4.21 -8.78
C MET A 181 -11.83 3.55 -8.59
N CYS A 182 -10.77 4.13 -9.17
CA CYS A 182 -9.37 3.72 -9.01
C CYS A 182 -9.12 2.22 -9.20
N ARG A 183 -9.61 1.68 -10.34
CA ARG A 183 -9.52 0.26 -10.68
C ARG A 183 -8.10 -0.31 -10.66
N ASN A 184 -7.09 0.53 -10.89
CA ASN A 184 -5.67 0.13 -10.84
C ASN A 184 -5.21 -0.37 -9.46
N LEU A 185 -5.91 -0.04 -8.38
CA LEU A 185 -5.56 -0.49 -7.03
C LEU A 185 -5.81 -1.98 -6.77
N HIS A 186 -6.46 -2.71 -7.69
CA HIS A 186 -6.55 -4.19 -7.61
C HIS A 186 -5.18 -4.87 -7.46
N VAL A 187 -4.12 -4.27 -8.04
CA VAL A 187 -2.74 -4.78 -7.97
C VAL A 187 -2.18 -4.81 -6.54
N LEU A 188 -2.72 -3.99 -5.63
CA LEU A 188 -2.36 -4.05 -4.21
C LEU A 188 -2.77 -5.37 -3.55
N GLY A 189 -3.80 -6.03 -4.08
CA GLY A 189 -4.29 -7.32 -3.59
C GLY A 189 -3.20 -8.39 -3.56
N ASP A 190 -2.42 -8.49 -4.62
CA ASP A 190 -1.32 -9.46 -4.74
C ASP A 190 -0.22 -9.22 -3.69
N ILE A 191 0.11 -7.96 -3.44
CA ILE A 191 1.14 -7.58 -2.46
C ILE A 191 0.65 -7.90 -1.06
N ILE A 192 -0.58 -7.50 -0.73
CA ILE A 192 -1.17 -7.76 0.58
C ILE A 192 -1.29 -9.26 0.80
N SER A 193 -1.75 -10.03 -0.19
CA SER A 193 -1.84 -11.50 -0.10
C SER A 193 -0.48 -12.15 0.17
N LYS A 194 0.57 -11.72 -0.55
CA LYS A 194 1.96 -12.18 -0.33
C LYS A 194 2.53 -11.74 1.02
N GLU A 195 2.15 -10.58 1.53
CA GLU A 195 2.56 -10.11 2.86
C GLU A 195 1.86 -10.90 3.97
N MET A 196 0.54 -11.11 3.84
CA MET A 196 -0.28 -11.79 4.86
C MET A 196 0.03 -13.29 4.96
N SER A 197 0.43 -13.92 3.86
CA SER A 197 0.82 -15.35 3.82
C SER A 197 2.22 -15.62 4.40
N ARG A 198 3.03 -14.59 4.66
CA ARG A 198 4.36 -14.76 5.27
C ARG A 198 4.27 -14.95 6.79
N PRO A 199 5.31 -15.56 7.41
CA PRO A 199 5.43 -15.59 8.86
C PRO A 199 5.28 -14.18 9.44
N LEU A 200 4.47 -14.01 10.48
CA LEU A 200 4.17 -12.71 11.10
C LEU A 200 3.46 -11.69 10.19
N GLY A 201 2.98 -12.11 9.01
CA GLY A 201 2.29 -11.29 8.00
C GLY A 201 1.02 -10.62 8.54
N GLY A 202 0.13 -11.44 9.10
CA GLY A 202 -1.16 -11.02 9.65
C GLY A 202 -1.17 -10.73 11.15
N THR A 203 -0.01 -10.62 11.82
CA THR A 203 0.04 -10.49 13.28
C THR A 203 -0.62 -9.21 13.80
N PHE A 204 -0.57 -8.12 13.03
CA PHE A 204 -1.09 -6.82 13.46
C PHE A 204 -2.14 -6.22 12.52
N CYS A 205 -2.39 -6.85 11.37
CA CYS A 205 -3.27 -6.34 10.32
C CYS A 205 -4.08 -7.48 9.71
N THR A 206 -5.33 -7.18 9.37
CA THR A 206 -6.14 -7.98 8.43
C THR A 206 -5.91 -7.47 7.01
N VAL A 207 -6.31 -8.26 6.00
CA VAL A 207 -6.25 -7.85 4.58
C VAL A 207 -6.97 -6.51 4.36
N GLU A 208 -8.18 -6.38 4.90
CA GLU A 208 -9.01 -5.17 4.78
C GLU A 208 -8.34 -3.94 5.40
N THR A 209 -7.87 -4.05 6.65
CA THR A 209 -7.24 -2.93 7.36
C THR A 209 -5.90 -2.53 6.73
N LYS A 210 -5.15 -3.50 6.18
CA LYS A 210 -3.93 -3.25 5.42
C LYS A 210 -4.24 -2.53 4.11
N PHE A 211 -5.28 -2.97 3.39
CA PHE A 211 -5.73 -2.32 2.16
C PHE A 211 -6.15 -0.87 2.41
N GLU A 212 -6.97 -0.62 3.43
CA GLU A 212 -7.39 0.74 3.81
C GLU A 212 -6.18 1.65 4.08
N TYR A 213 -5.18 1.13 4.78
CA TYR A 213 -3.94 1.87 5.06
C TYR A 213 -3.14 2.17 3.79
N LEU A 214 -2.92 1.19 2.92
CA LEU A 214 -2.15 1.36 1.68
C LEU A 214 -2.88 2.26 0.67
N SER A 215 -4.21 2.17 0.60
CA SER A 215 -5.05 3.06 -0.19
C SER A 215 -4.85 4.52 0.25
N LYS A 216 -4.85 4.79 1.57
CA LYS A 216 -4.54 6.13 2.10
C LYS A 216 -3.15 6.62 1.74
N GLN A 217 -2.14 5.73 1.76
CA GLN A 217 -0.78 6.10 1.32
C GLN A 217 -0.72 6.40 -0.18
N PHE A 218 -1.45 5.64 -1.00
CA PHE A 218 -1.58 5.91 -2.43
C PHE A 218 -2.18 7.30 -2.66
N PHE A 219 -3.30 7.63 -2.03
CA PHE A 219 -3.94 8.94 -2.20
C PHE A 219 -3.07 10.09 -1.69
N ALA A 220 -2.36 9.93 -0.56
CA ALA A 220 -1.40 10.93 -0.09
C ALA A 220 -0.23 11.13 -1.09
N THR A 221 0.23 10.04 -1.73
CA THR A 221 1.29 10.12 -2.76
C THR A 221 0.77 10.81 -4.02
N LEU A 222 -0.44 10.46 -4.44
CA LEU A 222 -1.13 11.06 -5.57
C LEU A 222 -1.36 12.56 -5.35
N GLU A 223 -1.81 12.93 -4.16
CA GLU A 223 -1.98 14.34 -3.76
C GLU A 223 -0.66 15.09 -3.80
N SER A 224 0.44 14.49 -3.34
CA SER A 224 1.75 15.11 -3.45
C SER A 224 2.19 15.33 -4.90
N GLU A 225 1.90 14.39 -5.80
CA GLU A 225 2.23 14.54 -7.22
C GLU A 225 1.40 15.63 -7.88
N TRP A 226 0.08 15.62 -7.70
CA TRP A 226 -0.78 16.65 -8.31
C TRP A 226 -0.55 18.04 -7.73
N ALA A 227 -0.04 18.15 -6.50
CA ALA A 227 0.00 19.44 -5.79
C ALA A 227 1.05 20.36 -6.40
N SER A 228 2.04 19.76 -7.05
CA SER A 228 2.99 20.48 -7.90
C SER A 228 2.35 21.14 -9.13
N TYR A 229 1.11 20.77 -9.47
CA TYR A 229 0.31 21.29 -10.58
C TYR A 229 -0.94 22.06 -10.11
N ASN A 230 -1.14 22.23 -8.79
CA ASN A 230 -2.37 22.78 -8.18
C ASN A 230 -2.72 24.23 -8.54
N ASN A 231 -1.82 24.99 -9.17
CA ASN A 231 -2.17 26.31 -9.73
C ASN A 231 -3.11 26.18 -10.95
N LEU A 232 -3.41 24.97 -11.43
CA LEU A 232 -4.24 24.70 -12.61
C LEU A 232 -5.52 23.90 -12.33
N SER A 233 -5.72 23.34 -11.13
CA SER A 233 -6.72 22.29 -10.90
C SER A 233 -7.79 22.66 -9.87
N GLN A 234 -8.94 23.14 -10.33
CA GLN A 234 -10.19 23.12 -9.57
C GLN A 234 -10.96 21.79 -9.75
N SER A 235 -10.37 20.79 -10.41
CA SER A 235 -11.12 19.73 -11.10
C SER A 235 -11.11 18.34 -10.44
N TYR A 236 -10.43 18.12 -9.30
CA TYR A 236 -10.32 16.79 -8.68
C TYR A 236 -10.72 16.78 -7.20
N PHE A 237 -11.50 15.77 -6.81
CA PHE A 237 -11.97 15.62 -5.42
C PHE A 237 -11.93 14.15 -4.98
N ILE A 238 -11.11 13.82 -3.98
CA ILE A 238 -11.11 12.48 -3.37
C ILE A 238 -12.24 12.41 -2.34
N LEU A 239 -13.16 11.44 -2.51
CA LEU A 239 -14.30 11.21 -1.63
C LEU A 239 -13.91 10.47 -0.35
N ASP A 240 -14.65 10.68 0.75
CA ASP A 240 -14.54 9.92 2.01
C ASP A 240 -15.50 8.71 2.03
N GLY A 241 -15.66 8.07 0.86
CA GLY A 241 -16.57 6.96 0.64
C GLY A 241 -17.77 7.29 -0.26
N ILE A 242 -18.66 6.32 -0.43
CA ILE A 242 -19.81 6.40 -1.34
C ILE A 242 -20.78 7.52 -0.90
N SER A 243 -21.06 7.59 0.40
CA SER A 243 -22.01 8.55 0.99
C SER A 243 -21.39 9.91 1.32
N ASP A 244 -20.31 10.31 0.62
CA ASP A 244 -19.69 11.60 0.84
C ASP A 244 -20.63 12.74 0.38
N PRO A 245 -21.03 13.66 1.28
CA PRO A 245 -21.98 14.72 0.95
C PRO A 245 -21.45 15.69 -0.12
N ARG A 246 -20.13 15.74 -0.38
CA ARG A 246 -19.55 16.62 -1.40
C ARG A 246 -20.01 16.27 -2.81
N LEU A 247 -20.11 14.98 -3.13
CA LEU A 247 -20.57 14.54 -4.45
C LEU A 247 -22.04 14.89 -4.64
N LYS A 248 -22.89 14.51 -3.68
CA LYS A 248 -24.32 14.79 -3.71
C LYS A 248 -24.59 16.30 -3.85
N ARG A 249 -23.93 17.11 -3.03
CA ARG A 249 -24.06 18.58 -3.09
C ARG A 249 -23.60 19.16 -4.43
N ALA A 250 -22.52 18.64 -5.01
CA ALA A 250 -22.05 19.10 -6.32
C ALA A 250 -23.05 18.77 -7.44
N ILE A 251 -23.68 17.60 -7.36
CA ILE A 251 -24.76 17.19 -8.26
C ILE A 251 -25.96 18.12 -8.10
N GLU A 252 -26.44 18.35 -6.88
CA GLU A 252 -27.54 19.27 -6.57
C GLU A 252 -27.28 20.68 -7.13
N LEU A 253 -26.09 21.25 -6.88
CA LEU A 253 -25.70 22.56 -7.41
C LEU A 253 -25.64 22.58 -8.94
N SER A 254 -25.16 21.49 -9.57
CA SER A 254 -25.11 21.38 -11.02
C SER A 254 -26.51 21.28 -11.64
N ILE A 255 -27.45 20.63 -10.95
CA ILE A 255 -28.85 20.57 -11.37
C ILE A 255 -29.48 21.97 -11.24
N GLU A 256 -29.31 22.66 -10.12
CA GLU A 256 -29.83 24.01 -9.89
C GLU A 256 -29.32 25.01 -10.93
N ALA A 257 -28.04 24.93 -11.29
CA ALA A 257 -27.44 25.79 -12.32
C ALA A 257 -27.98 25.51 -13.74
N ASN A 258 -28.49 24.30 -14.00
CA ASN A 258 -29.03 23.88 -15.29
C ASN A 258 -30.57 23.97 -15.40
N LEU A 259 -31.27 24.30 -14.30
CA LEU A 259 -32.71 24.56 -14.33
C LEU A 259 -32.98 26.00 -14.84
N PRO A 260 -34.02 26.21 -15.66
CA PRO A 260 -34.39 27.57 -16.05
C PRO A 260 -34.72 28.39 -14.79
N PRO A 261 -34.36 29.68 -14.74
CA PRO A 261 -34.66 30.51 -13.58
C PRO A 261 -36.15 30.46 -13.30
N LYS A 262 -36.53 30.11 -12.06
CA LYS A 262 -37.91 30.18 -11.60
C LYS A 262 -38.40 31.60 -11.86
N LYS A 263 -39.29 31.77 -12.84
CA LYS A 263 -40.02 33.03 -13.02
C LYS A 263 -40.80 33.27 -11.73
N CYS A 264 -40.37 34.26 -10.95
CA CYS A 264 -41.19 34.87 -9.91
C CYS A 264 -42.43 35.53 -10.51
#